data_AF-A0A536AS43-F1
#
_entry.id   AF-A0A536AS43-F1
#
_cell.length_a   1.000
_cell.length_b   1.000
_cell.length_c   1.000
_cell.angle_alpha   90.00
_cell.angle_beta   90.00
_cell.angle_gamma   90.00
#
_symmetry.space_group_name_H-M   'P 1'
#
loop_
_entity.id
_entity.type
_entity.pdbx_description
1 polymer ?
#
loop_
_entity_poly.entity_id
_entity_poly.type
_entity_poly.pdbx_seq_one_letter_code
_entity_poly.pdbx_strand_id
1 'polypeptide(L)'
;MLLLTGGACGSVENASTSPSPTSATSPGPSPSPASTGDETPVATQVLPPAQDLPVASLCSKPIVVAADGNASPLTCSNGDLNVRAWKYYAAISASVLGLGLNPTQGQAEGAICDDLKHNHATRAEESSGYRLARLYYSWTFNIDVATLTCQ
;
A
#
# COMPACT_ATOMS: atom_id res chain seq x y z
N MET A 1 47.53 -7.01 46.91
CA MET A 1 47.58 -6.03 48.01
C MET A 1 46.16 -5.49 48.18
N LEU A 2 45.61 -5.68 49.37
CA LEU A 2 44.33 -5.21 49.93
C LEU A 2 42.98 -5.78 49.42
N LEU A 3 42.15 -6.08 50.43
CA LEU A 3 40.92 -6.87 50.54
C LEU A 3 39.67 -5.98 50.67
N LEU A 4 38.49 -6.62 50.72
CA LEU A 4 37.30 -6.38 51.59
C LEU A 4 35.97 -6.39 50.78
N THR A 5 35.21 -7.49 50.68
CA THR A 5 34.27 -8.17 51.63
C THR A 5 32.90 -7.52 51.82
N GLY A 6 31.86 -8.34 51.61
CA GLY A 6 30.51 -8.21 52.18
C GLY A 6 29.51 -8.97 51.29
N GLY A 7 28.84 -10.08 51.65
CA GLY A 7 28.66 -10.75 52.95
C GLY A 7 27.18 -10.78 53.34
N ALA A 8 26.42 -11.76 52.80
CA ALA A 8 25.20 -12.47 53.29
C ALA A 8 24.05 -11.64 53.95
N CYS A 9 22.79 -12.06 54.13
CA CYS A 9 22.09 -13.35 54.19
C CYS A 9 20.57 -13.05 54.25
N GLY A 10 19.71 -14.02 53.94
CA GLY A 10 18.41 -14.15 54.64
C GLY A 10 17.15 -14.27 53.79
N SER A 11 16.72 -15.51 53.57
CA SER A 11 15.33 -15.89 53.22
C SER A 11 14.50 -16.05 54.49
N VAL A 12 13.17 -15.83 54.43
CA VAL A 12 12.12 -16.81 54.81
C VAL A 12 10.71 -16.31 54.43
N GLU A 13 9.85 -17.31 54.17
CA GLU A 13 8.48 -17.36 53.67
C GLU A 13 7.40 -16.64 54.52
N ASN A 14 6.28 -16.23 53.89
CA ASN A 14 4.94 -16.70 54.32
C ASN A 14 3.81 -16.47 53.28
N ALA A 15 2.97 -17.51 53.18
CA ALA A 15 1.69 -17.79 52.51
C ALA A 15 0.78 -16.70 51.88
N SER A 16 0.19 -17.14 50.74
CA SER A 16 -1.21 -17.01 50.26
C SER A 16 -1.96 -15.67 50.34
N THR A 17 -2.30 -15.13 49.16
CA THR A 17 -3.71 -14.93 48.75
C THR A 17 -3.79 -14.60 47.25
N SER A 18 -4.69 -15.31 46.57
CA SER A 18 -5.05 -15.12 45.16
C SER A 18 -5.93 -13.88 45.00
N PRO A 19 -5.63 -12.99 44.04
CA PRO A 19 -6.67 -12.22 43.37
C PRO A 19 -6.83 -12.71 41.92
N SER A 20 -8.02 -13.22 41.62
CA SER A 20 -8.50 -13.42 40.24
C SER A 20 -8.35 -12.13 39.43
N PRO A 21 -7.74 -12.13 38.24
CA PRO A 21 -7.96 -11.04 37.31
C PRO A 21 -9.35 -11.19 36.70
N THR A 22 -10.29 -10.35 37.14
CA THR A 22 -11.56 -10.12 36.45
C THR A 22 -11.21 -9.63 35.04
N SER A 23 -11.47 -10.45 34.02
CA SER A 23 -11.35 -10.03 32.62
C SER A 23 -12.24 -8.81 32.39
N ALA A 24 -11.62 -7.65 32.25
CA ALA A 24 -12.28 -6.47 31.73
C ALA A 24 -12.79 -6.79 30.33
N THR A 25 -14.11 -6.78 30.16
CA THR A 25 -14.75 -6.85 28.85
C THR A 25 -14.45 -5.55 28.13
N SER A 26 -13.46 -5.56 27.24
CA SER A 26 -13.29 -4.50 26.24
C SER A 26 -14.51 -4.48 25.32
N PRO A 27 -15.09 -3.30 25.01
CA PRO A 27 -16.06 -3.17 23.94
C PRO A 27 -15.42 -3.63 22.63
N GLY A 28 -16.05 -4.59 21.96
CA GLY A 28 -15.59 -5.10 20.67
C GLY A 28 -15.55 -4.01 19.58
N PRO A 29 -14.80 -4.25 18.50
CA PRO A 29 -14.65 -3.30 17.41
C PRO A 29 -16.00 -2.93 16.79
N SER A 30 -16.18 -1.63 16.58
CA SER A 30 -17.29 -1.04 15.84
C SER A 30 -17.48 -1.73 14.49
N PRO A 31 -18.72 -2.03 14.04
CA PRO A 31 -18.93 -2.65 12.73
C PRO A 31 -18.54 -1.67 11.63
N SER A 32 -17.47 -1.98 10.90
CA SER A 32 -17.15 -1.36 9.62
C SER A 32 -18.33 -1.53 8.65
N PRO A 33 -18.62 -0.54 7.77
CA PRO A 33 -19.73 -0.61 6.84
C PRO A 33 -19.58 -1.81 5.90
N ALA A 34 -20.71 -2.45 5.60
CA ALA A 34 -20.81 -3.69 4.85
C ALA A 34 -20.10 -3.60 3.48
N SER A 35 -19.14 -4.51 3.26
CA SER A 35 -18.57 -4.78 1.94
C SER A 35 -19.68 -5.14 0.96
N THR A 36 -19.84 -4.38 -0.13
CA THR A 36 -20.33 -4.95 -1.39
C THR A 36 -19.49 -6.20 -1.68
N GLY A 37 -20.14 -7.38 -1.72
CA GLY A 37 -19.58 -8.69 -1.35
C GLY A 37 -18.36 -9.25 -2.09
N ASP A 38 -17.72 -8.51 -2.97
CA ASP A 38 -16.53 -8.94 -3.74
C ASP A 38 -15.24 -8.18 -3.37
N GLU A 39 -15.30 -7.37 -2.31
CA GLU A 39 -14.21 -6.49 -1.91
C GLU A 39 -13.74 -6.79 -0.49
N THR A 40 -12.43 -6.93 -0.32
CA THR A 40 -11.80 -7.21 0.98
C THR A 40 -10.74 -6.15 1.29
N PRO A 41 -10.75 -5.53 2.48
CA PRO A 41 -9.67 -4.66 2.93
C PRO A 41 -8.32 -5.39 2.95
N VAL A 42 -7.24 -4.70 2.61
CA VAL A 42 -5.88 -5.24 2.62
C VAL A 42 -5.04 -4.41 3.59
N ALA A 43 -4.25 -5.08 4.42
CA ALA A 43 -3.32 -4.38 5.31
C ALA A 43 -2.31 -3.55 4.50
N THR A 44 -1.94 -2.38 5.02
CA THR A 44 -0.94 -1.51 4.40
C THR A 44 0.37 -2.27 4.20
N GLN A 45 0.86 -2.31 2.96
CA GLN A 45 2.09 -2.98 2.58
C GLN A 45 2.68 -2.31 1.35
N VAL A 46 4.01 -2.39 1.19
CA VAL A 46 4.68 -1.95 -0.03
C VAL A 46 4.25 -2.84 -1.19
N LEU A 47 3.85 -2.23 -2.31
CA LEU A 47 3.49 -2.95 -3.53
C LEU A 47 4.57 -2.74 -4.59
N PRO A 48 5.42 -3.74 -4.90
CA PRO A 48 6.40 -3.61 -5.97
C PRO A 48 5.74 -3.18 -7.30
N PRO A 49 6.38 -2.29 -8.09
CA PRO A 49 7.76 -1.80 -7.98
C PRO A 49 7.96 -0.61 -7.02
N ALA A 50 6.93 -0.20 -6.26
CA ALA A 50 7.09 0.85 -5.27
C ALA A 50 8.16 0.48 -4.23
N GLN A 51 8.88 1.49 -3.75
CA GLN A 51 9.84 1.36 -2.65
C GLN A 51 9.28 1.90 -1.32
N ASP A 52 8.27 2.76 -1.39
CA ASP A 52 7.63 3.39 -0.24
C ASP A 52 6.29 2.71 0.11
N LEU A 53 5.84 2.88 1.36
CA LEU A 53 4.47 2.50 1.75
C LEU A 53 3.43 3.37 1.03
N PRO A 54 2.24 2.84 0.74
CA PRO A 54 1.17 3.63 0.16
C PRO A 54 0.66 4.66 1.16
N VAL A 55 0.33 5.84 0.64
CA VAL A 55 -0.47 6.85 1.34
C VAL A 55 -1.96 6.47 1.33
N ALA A 56 -2.40 5.77 0.28
CA ALA A 56 -3.77 5.28 0.17
C ALA A 56 -4.00 3.98 0.97
N SER A 57 -5.24 3.82 1.44
CA SER A 57 -5.76 2.52 1.92
C SER A 57 -5.78 1.51 0.78
N LEU A 58 -5.61 0.23 1.13
CA LEU A 58 -5.54 -0.88 0.18
C LEU A 58 -6.76 -1.79 0.32
N CYS A 59 -7.16 -2.36 -0.82
CA CYS A 59 -8.22 -3.34 -0.89
C CYS A 59 -7.93 -4.37 -2.00
N SER A 60 -8.69 -5.45 -2.04
CA SER A 60 -8.63 -6.47 -3.09
C SER A 60 -10.02 -6.67 -3.69
N LYS A 61 -10.11 -6.52 -5.02
CA LYS A 61 -11.31 -6.76 -5.80
C LYS A 61 -10.94 -7.38 -7.15
N PRO A 62 -11.67 -8.38 -7.66
CA PRO A 62 -11.43 -8.94 -8.98
C PRO A 62 -11.34 -7.85 -10.07
N ILE A 63 -10.42 -8.03 -11.02
CA ILE A 63 -10.28 -7.17 -12.19
C ILE A 63 -10.79 -7.88 -13.43
N VAL A 64 -11.21 -7.10 -14.41
CA VAL A 64 -11.55 -7.52 -15.77
C VAL A 64 -10.59 -6.80 -16.70
N VAL A 65 -9.96 -7.57 -17.59
CA VAL A 65 -9.10 -7.05 -18.66
C VAL A 65 -9.97 -6.91 -19.91
N ALA A 66 -10.01 -5.71 -20.47
CA ALA A 66 -10.75 -5.41 -21.69
C ALA A 66 -9.94 -5.79 -22.94
N ALA A 67 -10.59 -5.74 -24.11
CA ALA A 67 -9.99 -6.12 -25.38
C ALA A 67 -8.79 -5.22 -25.80
N ASP A 68 -8.69 -4.04 -25.22
CA ASP A 68 -7.59 -3.08 -25.41
C ASP A 68 -6.39 -3.33 -24.48
N GLY A 69 -6.43 -4.38 -23.65
CA GLY A 69 -5.39 -4.69 -22.66
C GLY A 69 -5.54 -3.94 -21.34
N ASN A 70 -6.51 -3.02 -21.21
CA ASN A 70 -6.68 -2.25 -20.00
C ASN A 70 -7.46 -3.07 -18.94
N ALA A 71 -7.02 -2.99 -17.68
CA ALA A 71 -7.65 -3.67 -16.55
C ALA A 71 -8.43 -2.71 -15.62
N SER A 72 -9.63 -3.13 -15.21
CA SER A 72 -10.48 -2.38 -14.28
C SER A 72 -11.18 -3.31 -13.27
N PRO A 73 -11.57 -2.84 -12.08
CA PRO A 73 -11.45 -1.47 -11.57
C PRO A 73 -10.10 -1.20 -10.89
N LEU A 74 -9.60 0.04 -11.03
CA LEU A 74 -8.36 0.50 -10.37
C LEU A 74 -8.53 0.72 -8.87
N THR A 75 -9.76 1.06 -8.47
CA THR A 75 -10.13 1.31 -7.08
C THR A 75 -11.31 0.45 -6.67
N CYS A 76 -11.41 0.30 -5.37
CA CYS A 76 -12.53 -0.29 -4.68
C CYS A 76 -13.70 0.70 -4.53
N SER A 77 -14.84 0.20 -4.06
CA SER A 77 -16.07 0.98 -3.90
C SER A 77 -15.87 2.19 -2.98
N ASN A 78 -14.99 2.06 -1.98
CA ASN A 78 -14.65 3.15 -1.04
C ASN A 78 -13.55 4.09 -1.55
N GLY A 79 -13.04 3.88 -2.77
CA GLY A 79 -11.92 4.64 -3.33
C GLY A 79 -10.53 4.09 -2.96
N ASP A 80 -10.47 3.06 -2.13
CA ASP A 80 -9.21 2.36 -1.79
C ASP A 80 -8.53 1.79 -3.03
N LEU A 81 -7.21 1.73 -3.02
CA LEU A 81 -6.42 1.24 -4.14
C LEU A 81 -6.57 -0.28 -4.26
N ASN A 82 -6.99 -0.76 -5.44
CA ASN A 82 -7.13 -2.19 -5.69
C ASN A 82 -5.77 -2.84 -5.95
N VAL A 83 -5.28 -3.63 -5.00
CA VAL A 83 -3.97 -4.30 -5.09
C VAL A 83 -3.87 -5.27 -6.28
N ARG A 84 -5.00 -5.78 -6.79
CA ARG A 84 -5.00 -6.63 -7.99
C ARG A 84 -4.77 -5.81 -9.26
N ALA A 85 -5.33 -4.61 -9.34
CA ALA A 85 -5.05 -3.68 -10.42
C ALA A 85 -3.58 -3.22 -10.36
N TRP A 86 -3.07 -2.86 -9.18
CA TRP A 86 -1.64 -2.55 -9.02
C TRP A 86 -0.74 -3.65 -9.57
N LYS A 87 -0.96 -4.90 -9.15
CA LYS A 87 -0.17 -6.04 -9.62
C LYS A 87 -0.23 -6.25 -11.14
N TYR A 88 -1.38 -5.95 -11.75
CA TYR A 88 -1.52 -6.02 -13.21
C TYR A 88 -0.62 -4.99 -13.91
N TYR A 89 -0.72 -3.72 -13.51
CA TYR A 89 0.07 -2.65 -14.14
C TYR A 89 1.53 -2.63 -13.70
N ALA A 90 1.90 -3.26 -12.58
CA ALA A 90 3.28 -3.40 -12.14
C ALA A 90 4.17 -4.11 -13.18
N ALA A 91 3.59 -4.90 -14.08
CA ALA A 91 4.31 -5.56 -15.17
C ALA A 91 4.33 -4.75 -16.49
N ILE A 92 3.55 -3.67 -16.58
CA ILE A 92 3.29 -2.92 -17.81
C ILE A 92 3.86 -1.50 -17.69
N SER A 93 3.46 -0.79 -16.63
CA SER A 93 3.80 0.60 -16.32
C SER A 93 4.74 0.68 -15.12
N ALA A 94 5.75 -0.20 -15.08
CA ALA A 94 6.64 -0.34 -13.93
C ALA A 94 7.41 0.96 -13.65
N SER A 95 7.74 1.72 -14.69
CA SER A 95 8.54 2.94 -14.59
C SER A 95 7.82 4.01 -13.79
N VAL A 96 6.53 4.29 -14.09
CA VAL A 96 5.74 5.28 -13.34
C VAL A 96 5.37 4.79 -11.93
N LEU A 97 5.06 3.50 -11.77
CA LEU A 97 4.70 2.90 -10.48
C LEU A 97 5.89 2.80 -9.53
N GLY A 98 7.13 2.88 -10.03
CA GLY A 98 8.36 2.81 -9.25
C GLY A 98 8.97 4.15 -8.84
N LEU A 99 8.38 5.28 -9.24
CA LEU A 99 8.97 6.63 -9.01
C LEU A 99 9.03 7.06 -7.54
N GLY A 100 8.19 6.48 -6.68
CA GLY A 100 8.16 6.79 -5.25
C GLY A 100 7.32 8.02 -4.88
N LEU A 101 7.43 8.46 -3.63
CA LEU A 101 6.56 9.48 -3.05
C LEU A 101 6.66 10.87 -3.68
N ASN A 102 7.86 11.30 -4.09
CA ASN A 102 8.15 12.71 -4.41
C ASN A 102 8.83 12.93 -5.78
N PRO A 103 8.33 12.40 -6.91
CA PRO A 103 8.83 12.78 -8.21
C PRO A 103 8.34 14.17 -8.60
N THR A 104 9.12 14.82 -9.46
CA THR A 104 8.67 15.97 -10.24
C THR A 104 7.72 15.52 -11.35
N GLN A 105 6.88 16.44 -11.84
CA GLN A 105 6.02 16.17 -12.99
C GLN A 105 6.82 15.69 -14.20
N GLY A 106 7.97 16.30 -14.49
CA GLY A 106 8.84 15.91 -15.61
C GLY A 106 9.43 14.50 -15.48
N GLN A 107 9.68 14.01 -14.24
CA GLN A 107 10.10 12.62 -14.03
C GLN A 107 8.96 11.64 -14.31
N ALA A 108 7.73 11.97 -13.91
CA ALA A 108 6.56 11.17 -14.24
C ALA A 108 6.27 11.16 -15.75
N GLU A 109 6.34 12.32 -16.42
CA GLU A 109 6.22 12.41 -17.88
C GLU A 109 7.31 11.60 -18.58
N GLY A 110 8.56 11.70 -18.12
CA GLY A 110 9.70 10.95 -18.66
C GLY A 110 9.50 9.44 -18.53
N ALA A 111 9.04 8.95 -17.38
CA ALA A 111 8.76 7.53 -17.17
C ALA A 111 7.63 7.00 -18.08
N ILE A 112 6.52 7.75 -18.16
CA ILE A 112 5.39 7.42 -19.06
C ILE A 112 5.88 7.37 -20.51
N CYS A 113 6.66 8.37 -20.93
CA CYS A 113 7.15 8.44 -22.29
C CYS A 113 8.19 7.36 -22.62
N ASP A 114 8.98 6.92 -21.65
CA ASP A 114 9.89 5.79 -21.83
C ASP A 114 9.12 4.49 -22.09
N ASP A 115 8.08 4.21 -21.30
CA ASP A 115 7.24 3.02 -21.46
C ASP A 115 6.50 3.03 -22.82
N LEU A 116 5.98 4.20 -23.25
CA LEU A 116 5.32 4.36 -24.55
C LEU A 116 6.31 4.22 -25.72
N LYS A 117 7.52 4.76 -25.63
CA LYS A 117 8.52 4.74 -26.70
C LYS A 117 9.04 3.34 -26.97
N HIS A 118 9.15 2.52 -25.93
CA HIS A 118 9.59 1.13 -26.04
C HIS A 118 8.44 0.15 -26.35
N ASN A 119 7.21 0.64 -26.54
CA ASN A 119 6.00 -0.17 -26.70
C ASN A 119 5.78 -1.16 -25.54
N HIS A 120 6.16 -0.77 -24.32
CA HIS A 120 5.92 -1.58 -23.12
C HIS A 120 4.48 -1.46 -22.63
N ALA A 121 3.84 -0.33 -22.94
CA ALA A 121 2.46 -0.04 -22.59
C ALA A 121 1.76 0.75 -23.71
N THR A 122 0.45 0.59 -23.80
CA THR A 122 -0.44 1.48 -24.55
C THR A 122 -0.74 2.74 -23.75
N ARG A 123 -1.26 3.79 -24.41
CA ARG A 123 -1.71 5.01 -23.70
C ARG A 123 -2.81 4.75 -22.68
N ALA A 124 -3.68 3.77 -22.94
CA ALA A 124 -4.75 3.40 -22.02
C ALA A 124 -4.18 2.75 -20.74
N GLU A 125 -3.23 1.84 -20.92
CA GLU A 125 -2.54 1.17 -19.81
C GLU A 125 -1.71 2.17 -18.99
N GLU A 126 -0.96 3.06 -19.63
CA GLU A 126 -0.22 4.11 -18.92
C GLU A 126 -1.13 5.09 -18.18
N SER A 127 -2.29 5.42 -18.74
CA SER A 127 -3.26 6.26 -18.04
C SER A 127 -3.74 5.61 -16.74
N SER A 128 -3.99 4.30 -16.77
CA SER A 128 -4.36 3.51 -15.60
C SER A 128 -3.20 3.37 -14.61
N GLY A 129 -1.99 3.09 -15.09
CA GLY A 129 -0.77 3.00 -14.28
C GLY A 129 -0.46 4.31 -13.56
N TYR A 130 -0.50 5.44 -14.29
CA TYR A 130 -0.34 6.77 -13.72
C TYR A 130 -1.41 7.08 -12.66
N ARG A 131 -2.68 6.75 -12.92
CA ARG A 131 -3.76 6.97 -11.94
C ARG A 131 -3.55 6.15 -10.67
N LEU A 132 -3.05 4.92 -10.78
CA LEU A 132 -2.66 4.11 -9.63
C LEU A 132 -1.47 4.72 -8.87
N ALA A 133 -0.43 5.16 -9.57
CA ALA A 133 0.73 5.83 -8.95
C ALA A 133 0.30 7.08 -8.16
N ARG A 134 -0.51 7.95 -8.77
CA ARG A 134 -1.05 9.14 -8.09
C ARG A 134 -1.83 8.80 -6.84
N LEU A 135 -2.67 7.77 -6.88
CA LEU A 135 -3.44 7.35 -5.72
C LEU A 135 -2.53 6.78 -4.63
N TYR A 136 -1.60 5.90 -5.00
CA TYR A 136 -0.68 5.26 -4.07
C TYR A 136 0.21 6.27 -3.34
N TYR A 137 0.77 7.24 -4.07
CA TYR A 137 1.71 8.22 -3.53
C TYR A 137 1.10 9.57 -3.16
N SER A 138 -0.19 9.78 -3.45
CA SER A 138 -0.89 11.06 -3.27
C SER A 138 -0.25 12.23 -4.05
N TRP A 139 0.24 11.98 -5.28
CA TRP A 139 0.81 13.04 -6.12
C TRP A 139 -0.26 14.07 -6.51
N THR A 140 0.08 15.35 -6.35
CA THR A 140 -0.86 16.46 -6.54
C THR A 140 -0.89 17.02 -7.96
N PHE A 141 0.15 16.79 -8.76
CA PHE A 141 0.16 17.16 -10.18
C PHE A 141 -0.69 16.19 -11.01
N ASN A 142 -1.11 16.63 -12.20
CA ASN A 142 -1.99 15.88 -13.09
C ASN A 142 -1.45 15.90 -14.52
N ILE A 143 -1.12 14.72 -15.04
CA ILE A 143 -0.70 14.50 -16.43
C ILE A 143 -1.87 13.87 -17.18
N ASP A 144 -2.22 14.44 -18.33
CA ASP A 144 -3.13 13.80 -19.27
C ASP A 144 -2.34 12.91 -20.23
N VAL A 145 -2.27 11.62 -19.89
CA VAL A 145 -1.54 10.62 -20.67
C VAL A 145 -2.08 10.47 -22.10
N ALA A 146 -3.36 10.79 -22.34
CA ALA A 146 -3.93 10.69 -23.68
C ALA A 146 -3.38 11.77 -24.62
N THR A 147 -3.02 12.94 -24.08
CA THR A 147 -2.55 14.10 -24.85
C THR A 147 -1.05 14.39 -24.65
N LEU A 148 -0.38 13.68 -23.75
CA LEU A 148 1.06 13.80 -23.52
C LEU A 148 1.85 13.52 -24.81
N THR A 149 2.69 14.48 -25.19
CA THR A 149 3.59 14.37 -26.34
C THR A 149 4.98 13.95 -25.85
N CYS A 150 5.40 12.76 -26.26
CA CYS A 150 6.74 12.24 -25.98
C CYS A 150 7.69 12.72 -27.07
N GLN A 151 8.72 13.48 -26.66
CA GLN A 151 9.74 14.04 -27.56
C GLN A 151 10.89 13.06 -27.79
#